data_AF-A0A1Z4F1S4-F1
#
_entry.id   AF-A0A1Z4F1S4-F1
#
_cell.length_a   1.000
_cell.length_b   1.000
_cell.length_c   1.000
_cell.angle_alpha   90.00
_cell.angle_beta   90.00
_cell.angle_gamma   90.00
#
_symmetry.space_group_name_H-M   'P 1'
#
loop_
_entity.id
_entity.type
_entity.pdbx_description
1 polymer ?
#
loop_
_entity_poly.entity_id
_entity_poly.type
_entity_poly.pdbx_seq_one_letter_code
_entity_poly.pdbx_strand_id
1 'polypeptide(L)'
;MTNRARTLRVKVSEFGLPLEVQIEPDMLSRGASALAQEIKNLCELGAARCGAARREELAESGIPEYLLDKIGLATPAQVADLELRQSEEQLERRS
;
A
#
# COMPACT_ATOMS: atom_id res chain seq x y z
N MET A 1 5.92 4.62 -0.96
CA MET A 1 5.94 3.70 0.19
C MET A 1 7.35 3.14 0.37
N THR A 2 7.75 2.89 1.61
CA THR A 2 9.09 2.39 1.94
C THR A 2 8.97 1.34 3.03
N ASN A 3 9.70 0.23 2.93
CA ASN A 3 9.73 -0.77 3.99
C ASN A 3 10.46 -0.25 5.25
N ARG A 4 10.29 -0.93 6.38
CA ARG A 4 10.87 -0.49 7.67
C ARG A 4 12.40 -0.38 7.63
N ALA A 5 13.07 -1.29 6.91
CA ALA A 5 14.53 -1.29 6.75
C ALA A 5 15.04 -0.20 5.80
N ARG A 6 14.15 0.50 5.09
CA ARG A 6 14.46 1.50 4.05
C ARG A 6 15.27 0.96 2.88
N THR A 7 15.20 -0.34 2.64
CA THR A 7 15.90 -1.06 1.56
C THR A 7 15.02 -1.34 0.34
N LEU A 8 13.71 -1.10 0.45
CA LEU A 8 12.74 -1.24 -0.64
C LEU A 8 11.83 -0.02 -0.65
N ARG A 9 11.74 0.66 -1.79
CA ARG A 9 10.83 1.77 -2.04
C ARG A 9 9.95 1.46 -3.24
N VAL A 10 8.66 1.75 -3.12
CA VAL A 10 7.67 1.57 -4.18
C VAL A 10 6.87 2.85 -4.33
N LYS A 11 6.81 3.40 -5.55
CA LYS A 11 5.81 4.39 -5.95
C LYS A 11 4.63 3.62 -6.54
N VAL A 12 3.42 3.94 -6.10
CA VAL A 12 2.22 3.18 -6.46
C VAL A 12 1.08 4.15 -6.79
N SER A 13 0.22 3.76 -7.72
CA SER A 13 -1.06 4.45 -7.97
C SER A 13 -2.06 4.21 -6.85
N GLU A 14 -3.12 5.00 -6.80
CA GLU A 14 -4.28 4.80 -5.92
C GLU A 14 -4.99 3.44 -6.08
N PHE A 15 -4.77 2.74 -7.20
CA PHE A 15 -5.31 1.40 -7.47
C PHE A 15 -4.30 0.25 -7.32
N GLY A 16 -3.13 0.51 -6.72
CA GLY A 16 -2.17 -0.56 -6.41
C GLY A 16 -1.22 -0.98 -7.53
N LEU A 17 -1.23 -0.29 -8.66
CA LEU A 17 -0.25 -0.52 -9.72
C LEU A 17 1.11 0.11 -9.34
N PRO A 18 2.21 -0.66 -9.33
CA PRO A 18 3.54 -0.11 -9.12
C PRO A 18 3.94 0.77 -10.30
N LEU A 19 4.28 2.02 -10.00
CA LEU A 19 4.79 2.99 -10.98
C LEU A 19 6.32 3.01 -11.01
N GLU A 20 6.95 2.73 -9.87
CA GLU A 20 8.40 2.68 -9.72
C GLU A 20 8.76 1.76 -8.55
N VAL A 21 9.81 0.96 -8.70
CA VAL A 21 10.34 0.08 -7.64
C VAL A 21 11.84 0.28 -7.53
N GLN A 22 12.32 0.68 -6.36
CA GLN A 22 13.74 0.81 -6.04
C GLN A 22 14.11 -0.22 -4.98
N ILE A 23 15.15 -1.01 -5.27
CA ILE A 23 15.56 -2.15 -4.46
C ILE A 23 17.05 -2.00 -4.16
N GLU A 24 17.42 -1.97 -2.88
CA GLU A 24 18.83 -1.99 -2.50
C GLU A 24 19.44 -3.37 -2.78
N PRO A 25 20.72 -3.47 -3.21
CA PRO A 25 21.34 -4.72 -3.64
C PRO A 25 21.21 -5.88 -2.63
N ASP A 26 21.32 -5.59 -1.34
CA ASP A 26 21.22 -6.56 -0.24
C ASP A 26 19.87 -7.28 -0.16
N MET A 27 18.82 -6.75 -0.79
CA MET A 27 17.51 -7.40 -0.86
C MET A 27 17.45 -8.49 -1.93
N LEU A 28 18.28 -8.42 -2.97
CA LEU A 28 18.27 -9.39 -4.07
C LEU A 28 18.72 -10.78 -3.62
N SER A 29 19.54 -10.86 -2.56
CA SER A 29 20.02 -12.12 -1.97
C SER A 29 18.99 -12.81 -1.07
N ARG A 30 17.91 -12.12 -0.65
CA ARG A 30 16.88 -12.64 0.27
C ARG A 30 15.87 -13.60 -0.39
N GLY A 31 15.94 -13.72 -1.71
CA GLY A 31 15.09 -14.61 -2.51
C GLY A 31 13.88 -13.91 -3.12
N ALA A 32 13.56 -14.30 -4.37
CA ALA A 32 12.55 -13.63 -5.19
C ALA A 32 11.14 -13.66 -4.58
N SER A 33 10.75 -14.74 -3.91
CA SER A 33 9.42 -14.87 -3.30
C SER A 33 9.22 -13.89 -2.14
N ALA A 34 10.21 -13.75 -1.26
CA ALA A 34 10.15 -12.81 -0.15
C ALA A 34 10.10 -11.36 -0.66
N LEU A 35 10.90 -11.03 -1.68
CA LEU A 35 10.91 -9.71 -2.29
C LEU A 35 9.58 -9.38 -2.99
N ALA A 36 9.02 -10.32 -3.76
CA ALA A 36 7.72 -10.15 -4.42
C ALA A 36 6.60 -9.91 -3.40
N GLN A 37 6.61 -10.64 -2.28
CA GLN A 37 5.63 -10.45 -1.22
C GLN A 37 5.78 -9.08 -0.55
N GLU A 38 7.01 -8.61 -0.31
CA GLU A 38 7.23 -7.30 0.31
C GLU A 38 6.81 -6.16 -0.63
N ILE A 39 7.08 -6.29 -1.94
CA ILE A 39 6.58 -5.36 -2.96
C ILE A 39 5.05 -5.35 -2.96
N LYS A 40 4.40 -6.52 -2.97
CA LYS A 40 2.93 -6.64 -2.91
C LYS A 40 2.38 -5.92 -1.67
N ASN A 41 2.93 -6.18 -0.50
CA ASN A 41 2.47 -5.57 0.76
C ASN A 41 2.60 -4.04 0.70
N LEU A 42 3.71 -3.51 0.15
CA LEU A 42 3.90 -2.06 -0.03
C LEU A 42 2.93 -1.46 -1.07
N CYS A 43 2.64 -2.18 -2.15
CA CYS A 43 1.66 -1.76 -3.15
C CYS A 43 0.26 -1.67 -2.53
N GLU A 44 -0.17 -2.69 -1.79
CA GLU A 44 -1.48 -2.72 -1.13
C GLU A 44 -1.63 -1.59 -0.12
N LEU A 45 -0.64 -1.40 0.75
CA LEU A 45 -0.68 -0.32 1.74
C LEU A 45 -0.66 1.05 1.08
N GLY A 46 0.18 1.23 0.06
CA GLY A 46 0.26 2.49 -0.66
C GLY A 46 -1.01 2.80 -1.44
N ALA A 47 -1.62 1.80 -2.08
CA ALA A 47 -2.93 1.94 -2.74
C ALA A 47 -4.00 2.39 -1.76
N ALA A 48 -4.06 1.75 -0.59
CA ALA A 48 -5.04 2.10 0.42
C ALA A 48 -4.88 3.56 0.88
N ARG A 49 -3.64 3.98 1.19
CA ARG A 49 -3.36 5.36 1.63
C ARG A 49 -3.59 6.39 0.52
N CYS A 50 -3.07 6.15 -0.68
CA CYS A 50 -3.26 7.03 -1.83
C CYS A 50 -4.73 7.10 -2.25
N GLY A 51 -5.44 5.98 -2.20
CA GLY A 51 -6.87 5.90 -2.49
C GLY A 51 -7.72 6.67 -1.50
N ALA A 52 -7.44 6.54 -0.20
CA ALA A 52 -8.14 7.31 0.84
C ALA A 52 -7.90 8.82 0.69
N ALA A 53 -6.65 9.25 0.46
CA ALA A 53 -6.34 10.65 0.18
C ALA A 53 -7.04 11.15 -1.09
N ARG A 54 -7.03 10.35 -2.16
CA ARG A 54 -7.72 10.70 -3.42
C ARG A 54 -9.23 10.79 -3.23
N ARG A 55 -9.80 9.93 -2.39
CA ARG A 55 -11.22 9.95 -2.04
C ARG A 55 -11.59 11.26 -1.33
N GLU A 56 -10.75 11.70 -0.38
CA GLU A 56 -10.91 12.97 0.34
C GLU A 56 -10.85 14.16 -0.63
N GLU A 57 -9.84 14.23 -1.51
CA GLU A 57 -9.74 15.27 -2.54
C GLU A 57 -10.99 15.35 -3.45
N LEU A 58 -11.51 14.20 -3.86
CA LEU A 58 -12.71 14.14 -4.70
C LEU A 58 -13.96 14.58 -3.93
N ALA A 59 -14.11 14.19 -2.66
CA ALA A 59 -15.19 14.66 -1.80
C ALA A 59 -15.15 16.18 -1.63
N GLU A 60 -13.97 16.75 -1.39
CA GLU A 60 -13.76 18.20 -1.29
C GLU A 60 -14.12 18.93 -2.59
N SER A 61 -13.89 18.30 -3.74
CA SER A 61 -14.31 18.85 -5.05
C SER A 61 -15.82 18.76 -5.32
N GLY A 62 -16.61 18.19 -4.40
CA GLY A 62 -18.06 18.08 -4.49
C GLY A 62 -18.56 16.78 -5.12
N ILE A 63 -17.71 15.75 -5.27
CA ILE A 63 -18.16 14.43 -5.72
C ILE A 63 -18.98 13.77 -4.61
N PRO A 64 -20.23 13.35 -4.88
CA PRO A 64 -21.07 12.68 -3.88
C PRO A 64 -20.50 11.34 -3.40
N GLU A 65 -20.72 11.02 -2.12
CA GLU A 65 -20.25 9.78 -1.49
C GLU A 65 -20.67 8.51 -2.25
N TYR A 66 -21.91 8.46 -2.76
CA TYR A 66 -22.40 7.29 -3.50
C TYR A 66 -21.65 7.04 -4.83
N LEU A 67 -21.02 8.07 -5.41
CA LEU A 67 -20.12 7.91 -6.55
C LEU A 67 -18.73 7.47 -6.09
N LEU A 68 -18.22 8.04 -5.00
CA LEU A 68 -16.94 7.63 -4.40
C LEU A 68 -16.95 6.14 -4.03
N ASP A 69 -18.06 5.63 -3.52
CA ASP A 69 -18.28 4.20 -3.24
C ASP A 69 -18.15 3.30 -4.48
N LYS A 70 -18.41 3.83 -5.68
CA LYS A 70 -18.36 3.07 -6.93
C LYS A 70 -16.98 3.07 -7.60
N ILE A 71 -16.12 4.04 -7.28
CA ILE A 71 -14.79 4.19 -7.91
C ILE A 71 -13.81 3.16 -7.34
N GLY A 72 -14.09 2.58 -6.17
CA GLY A 72 -13.25 1.55 -5.55
C GLY A 72 -12.00 2.11 -4.86
N LEU A 73 -11.99 3.41 -4.54
CA LEU A 73 -10.96 4.01 -3.69
C LEU A 73 -11.16 3.58 -2.25
N ALA A 74 -10.06 3.24 -1.57
CA ALA A 74 -10.10 2.82 -0.18
C ALA A 74 -10.67 3.89 0.74
N THR A 75 -11.36 3.46 1.80
CA THR A 75 -11.82 4.33 2.89
C THR A 75 -10.77 4.40 4.00
N PRO A 76 -10.77 5.44 4.84
CA PRO A 76 -9.88 5.52 6.00
C PRO A 76 -9.97 4.29 6.94
N ALA A 77 -11.16 3.72 7.10
CA ALA A 77 -11.36 2.50 7.88
C ALA A 77 -10.66 1.28 7.26
N GLN A 78 -10.71 1.14 5.93
CA GLN A 78 -10.01 0.07 5.21
C GLN A 78 -8.49 0.21 5.28
N VAL A 79 -7.97 1.46 5.32
CA VAL A 79 -6.54 1.69 5.57
C VAL A 79 -6.15 1.17 6.94
N ALA A 80 -6.91 1.52 7.99
CA ALA A 80 -6.62 1.08 9.36
C ALA A 80 -6.68 -0.45 9.52
N ASP A 81 -7.69 -1.10 8.94
CA ASP A 81 -7.80 -2.57 8.92
C ASP A 81 -6.58 -3.23 8.24
N LEU A 82 -6.17 -2.70 7.09
CA LEU A 82 -5.02 -3.22 6.35
C LEU A 82 -3.72 -3.07 7.13
N GLU A 83 -3.50 -1.92 7.75
CA GLU A 83 -2.31 -1.66 8.58
C GLU A 83 -2.24 -2.63 9.77
N LEU A 84 -3.38 -2.91 10.41
CA LEU A 84 -3.47 -3.87 11.50
C LEU A 84 -3.11 -5.28 11.02
N ARG A 85 -3.76 -5.78 9.97
CA ARG A 85 -3.49 -7.11 9.42
C ARG A 85 -2.03 -7.28 8.99
N GLN A 86 -1.48 -6.30 8.27
CA GLN A 86 -0.07 -6.36 7.85
C GLN A 86 0.89 -6.29 9.05
N SER A 87 0.54 -5.57 10.10
CA SER A 87 1.33 -5.54 11.34
C SER A 87 1.35 -6.91 12.04
N GLU A 88 0.18 -7.55 12.13
CA GLU A 88 0.03 -8.89 12.72
C GLU A 88 0.82 -9.94 11.93
N GLU A 89 0.68 -9.99 10.60
CA GLU A 89 1.44 -10.89 9.73
C GLU A 89 2.96 -10.71 9.87
N GLN A 90 3.42 -9.47 10.04
CA GLN A 90 4.85 -9.17 10.22
C GLN A 90 5.36 -9.59 11.61
N LEU A 91 4.50 -9.58 12.62
CA LEU A 91 4.85 -10.07 13.95
C LEU A 91 4.98 -11.60 13.94
N GLU A 92 4.03 -12.29 13.31
CA GLU A 92 4.04 -13.76 13.16
C GLU A 92 5.28 -14.25 12.39
N ARG A 93 5.71 -13.53 11.34
CA ARG A 93 6.93 -13.87 10.60
C ARG A 93 8.22 -13.73 11.41
N ARG A 94 8.16 -13.03 12.55
CA ARG A 94 9.32 -12.76 13.41
C ARG A 94 9.38 -13.66 14.64
N SER A 95 8.30 -14.37 14.99
CA SER A 95 8.26 -15.37 16.06
C SER A 95 8.75 -16.73 15.56
#